data_AF-A0A9W9Y8E8-F1
#
_entry.id   AF-A0A9W9Y8E8-F1
#
_cell.length_a   1.000
_cell.length_b   1.000
_cell.length_c   1.000
_cell.angle_alpha   90.00
_cell.angle_beta   90.00
_cell.angle_gamma   90.00
#
_symmetry.space_group_name_H-M   'P 1'
#
loop_
_entity.id
_entity.type
_entity.pdbx_description
1 polymer ?
#
loop_
_entity_poly.entity_id
_entity_poly.type
_entity_poly.pdbx_seq_one_letter_code
_entity_poly.pdbx_strand_id
1 'polypeptide(L)'
;MVFLLFVAMSLQDTVAKPYVPIGCFKDTMKEPRPLPKLIENFRGGRLDWHNINKTIDACAQKAKEMGYLCFGLQFYGECWSGPQACLTYDRDGPSNESCIHGVGKENECTDYRILNSADRSMTHHTSGQPKCDHWSHGFASNRWYRFTDKAGEAMADECVQSMRCQTFMSGWMSGTHPEVVDGIVPRDVCFNWQNKSECCYRKTPIRVRNCGKFYVYKLPGNTGCYTRYCGNDVVPVGCYNDILSDRALPDLLDSYRGAINWNDLENSVIKPCAVKAKENNRRFFAIQFYGECWSGPGSQNTYAKYGPSSRCTTTAPFVGMQRANFVYMLTEESECNNYKILDAADRSQFHVTNTAKPIRCDHKRLDENSWYRVVGAAGNAMADQCVQTWRCQTLGTGWFNGTYPKVSDGIQRGNVCFSWNRKCCYKESIVRIRNCSSFFVYKLNNDIGCVNAYCGNGQ
;
A
#
# COMPACT_ATOMS: atom_id res chain seq x y z
N MET A 1 -14.61 -20.10 2.22
CA MET A 1 -14.60 -19.21 1.03
C MET A 1 -15.78 -19.58 0.14
N VAL A 2 -16.01 -18.92 -1.00
CA VAL A 2 -17.22 -19.14 -1.82
C VAL A 2 -16.96 -18.97 -3.34
N PHE A 3 -17.70 -19.63 -4.24
CA PHE A 3 -17.54 -19.61 -5.70
C PHE A 3 -18.86 -19.49 -6.50
N LEU A 4 -18.79 -18.91 -7.72
CA LEU A 4 -19.89 -18.81 -8.68
C LEU A 4 -19.62 -19.57 -9.99
N LEU A 5 -20.53 -20.48 -10.40
CA LEU A 5 -20.35 -21.43 -11.51
C LEU A 5 -21.06 -20.98 -12.81
N PHE A 6 -20.64 -21.44 -14.02
CA PHE A 6 -21.35 -21.11 -15.27
C PHE A 6 -21.39 -22.22 -16.37
N VAL A 7 -22.43 -22.27 -17.23
CA VAL A 7 -22.61 -23.26 -18.37
C VAL A 7 -22.50 -22.61 -19.76
N ALA A 8 -21.83 -23.26 -20.72
CA ALA A 8 -21.68 -22.79 -22.12
C ALA A 8 -22.63 -23.50 -23.12
N MET A 9 -23.20 -22.76 -24.08
CA MET A 9 -23.98 -23.27 -25.22
C MET A 9 -23.51 -22.68 -26.57
N SER A 10 -23.82 -23.34 -27.70
CA SER A 10 -23.32 -23.00 -29.03
C SER A 10 -24.34 -22.38 -30.01
N LEU A 11 -23.89 -21.27 -30.63
CA LEU A 11 -24.19 -20.67 -31.96
C LEU A 11 -25.56 -20.02 -32.26
N GLN A 12 -25.61 -18.68 -32.29
CA GLN A 12 -25.72 -17.80 -33.49
C GLN A 12 -25.75 -16.31 -33.09
N ASP A 13 -25.36 -15.43 -34.01
CA ASP A 13 -25.04 -14.00 -33.80
C ASP A 13 -26.11 -13.18 -33.05
N THR A 14 -25.77 -12.75 -31.84
CA THR A 14 -25.88 -11.39 -31.27
C THR A 14 -25.32 -11.45 -29.84
N VAL A 15 -24.81 -10.32 -29.35
CA VAL A 15 -24.07 -10.14 -28.09
C VAL A 15 -24.70 -10.89 -26.88
N ALA A 16 -24.13 -12.04 -26.50
CA ALA A 16 -24.39 -12.69 -25.22
C ALA A 16 -23.13 -13.41 -24.71
N LYS A 17 -22.82 -13.24 -23.41
CA LYS A 17 -21.67 -13.89 -22.76
C LYS A 17 -21.79 -15.43 -22.87
N PRO A 18 -20.71 -16.19 -23.16
CA PRO A 18 -20.77 -17.63 -23.43
C PRO A 18 -20.94 -18.51 -22.18
N TYR A 19 -21.48 -17.96 -21.10
CA TYR A 19 -21.54 -18.58 -19.79
C TYR A 19 -22.70 -17.98 -18.94
N VAL A 20 -23.38 -18.78 -18.11
CA VAL A 20 -24.55 -18.35 -17.27
C VAL A 20 -24.37 -18.57 -15.76
N PRO A 21 -24.60 -17.58 -14.87
CA PRO A 21 -24.26 -17.72 -13.44
C PRO A 21 -25.15 -18.74 -12.73
N ILE A 22 -24.54 -19.62 -11.91
CA ILE A 22 -25.23 -20.72 -11.22
C ILE A 22 -25.55 -20.38 -9.76
N GLY A 23 -24.66 -19.72 -9.02
CA GLY A 23 -24.92 -19.39 -7.61
C GLY A 23 -23.66 -19.33 -6.76
N CYS A 24 -23.75 -19.03 -5.47
CA CYS A 24 -22.62 -18.75 -4.59
C CYS A 24 -22.41 -19.93 -3.60
N PHE A 25 -21.32 -20.70 -3.72
CA PHE A 25 -21.10 -21.98 -3.01
C PHE A 25 -19.83 -22.02 -2.19
N LYS A 26 -19.87 -22.57 -0.98
CA LYS A 26 -18.72 -22.59 -0.07
C LYS A 26 -17.56 -23.41 -0.64
N ASP A 27 -16.35 -23.06 -0.21
CA ASP A 27 -15.15 -23.88 -0.29
C ASP A 27 -14.47 -23.82 1.08
N THR A 28 -14.48 -24.97 1.75
CA THR A 28 -13.91 -25.18 3.09
C THR A 28 -12.42 -25.46 3.07
N MET A 29 -11.80 -25.54 1.87
CA MET A 29 -10.40 -25.87 1.63
C MET A 29 -9.99 -27.26 2.10
N LYS A 30 -10.95 -28.14 2.41
CA LYS A 30 -10.70 -29.55 2.76
C LYS A 30 -10.74 -30.39 1.49
N GLU A 31 -9.80 -31.32 1.35
CA GLU A 31 -9.80 -32.26 0.23
C GLU A 31 -10.84 -33.37 0.43
N PRO A 32 -11.56 -33.77 -0.64
CA PRO A 32 -11.54 -33.16 -1.97
C PRO A 32 -12.16 -31.76 -1.96
N ARG A 33 -11.55 -30.78 -2.65
CA ARG A 33 -12.11 -29.41 -2.80
C ARG A 33 -13.20 -29.33 -3.87
N PRO A 34 -14.26 -28.48 -3.70
CA PRO A 34 -15.37 -28.38 -4.65
C PRO A 34 -14.91 -28.13 -6.09
N LEU A 35 -13.94 -27.23 -6.27
CA LEU A 35 -13.21 -27.01 -7.51
C LEU A 35 -11.71 -27.23 -7.23
N PRO A 36 -11.14 -28.40 -7.59
CA PRO A 36 -9.84 -28.83 -7.06
C PRO A 36 -8.62 -28.22 -7.75
N LYS A 37 -8.76 -27.56 -8.91
CA LYS A 37 -7.62 -27.05 -9.69
C LYS A 37 -7.65 -25.53 -9.79
N LEU A 38 -6.60 -24.85 -9.33
CA LEU A 38 -6.34 -23.46 -9.68
C LEU A 38 -5.82 -23.43 -11.11
N ILE A 39 -6.58 -22.83 -12.03
CA ILE A 39 -6.27 -22.82 -13.45
C ILE A 39 -5.70 -21.49 -13.94
N GLU A 40 -5.92 -20.39 -13.20
CA GLU A 40 -5.28 -19.09 -13.43
C GLU A 40 -5.39 -18.20 -12.18
N ASN A 41 -4.44 -17.27 -12.01
CA ASN A 41 -4.49 -16.27 -10.95
C ASN A 41 -4.34 -14.86 -11.53
N PHE A 42 -5.45 -14.12 -11.58
CA PHE A 42 -5.51 -12.75 -12.10
C PHE A 42 -5.11 -11.70 -11.06
N ARG A 43 -4.84 -12.10 -9.80
CA ARG A 43 -4.43 -11.20 -8.72
C ARG A 43 -2.98 -10.72 -8.97
N GLY A 44 -2.63 -9.53 -8.47
CA GLY A 44 -1.31 -8.91 -8.72
C GLY A 44 -1.25 -7.95 -9.92
N GLY A 45 -2.34 -7.20 -10.15
CA GLY A 45 -2.38 -6.13 -11.17
C GLY A 45 -3.06 -6.49 -12.49
N ARG A 46 -3.50 -7.73 -12.66
CA ARG A 46 -4.29 -8.18 -13.84
C ARG A 46 -5.80 -8.17 -13.59
N LEU A 47 -6.22 -7.82 -12.37
CA LEU A 47 -7.62 -7.65 -11.99
C LEU A 47 -8.14 -6.27 -12.38
N ASP A 48 -9.10 -6.25 -13.31
CA ASP A 48 -9.87 -5.06 -13.61
C ASP A 48 -10.98 -4.88 -12.56
N TRP A 49 -10.67 -4.15 -11.49
CA TRP A 49 -11.62 -3.88 -10.40
C TRP A 49 -12.84 -3.05 -10.83
N HIS A 50 -12.74 -2.31 -11.95
CA HIS A 50 -13.85 -1.52 -12.49
C HIS A 50 -14.75 -2.37 -13.39
N ASN A 51 -14.22 -3.46 -13.93
CA ASN A 51 -14.99 -4.41 -14.70
C ASN A 51 -14.57 -5.83 -14.36
N ILE A 52 -15.04 -6.30 -13.20
CA ILE A 52 -14.78 -7.67 -12.74
C ILE A 52 -15.27 -8.71 -13.74
N ASN A 53 -16.22 -8.37 -14.61
CA ASN A 53 -16.67 -9.27 -15.67
C ASN A 53 -15.52 -9.67 -16.58
N LYS A 54 -14.53 -8.82 -16.85
CA LYS A 54 -13.35 -9.21 -17.65
C LYS A 54 -12.57 -10.35 -17.00
N THR A 55 -12.46 -10.33 -15.68
CA THR A 55 -11.82 -11.42 -14.94
C THR A 55 -12.65 -12.69 -15.02
N ILE A 56 -13.97 -12.57 -14.92
CA ILE A 56 -14.89 -13.70 -15.09
C ILE A 56 -14.79 -14.25 -16.52
N ASP A 57 -14.73 -13.38 -17.54
CA ASP A 57 -14.56 -13.71 -18.94
C ASP A 57 -13.22 -14.43 -19.18
N ALA A 58 -12.12 -13.91 -18.64
CA ALA A 58 -10.80 -14.51 -18.74
C ALA A 58 -10.73 -15.87 -18.04
N CYS A 59 -11.38 -16.01 -16.88
CA CYS A 59 -11.48 -17.28 -16.19
C CYS A 59 -12.31 -18.31 -16.98
N ALA A 60 -13.42 -17.88 -17.58
CA ALA A 60 -14.25 -18.71 -18.45
C ALA A 60 -13.48 -19.19 -19.68
N GLN A 61 -12.72 -18.30 -20.32
CA GLN A 61 -11.83 -18.63 -21.43
C GLN A 61 -10.78 -19.65 -21.03
N LYS A 62 -10.13 -19.46 -19.88
CA LYS A 62 -9.13 -20.42 -19.36
C LYS A 62 -9.73 -21.80 -19.08
N ALA A 63 -10.91 -21.85 -18.46
CA ALA A 63 -11.59 -23.11 -18.19
C ALA A 63 -11.93 -23.85 -19.50
N LYS A 64 -12.39 -23.11 -20.50
CA LYS A 64 -12.67 -23.63 -21.85
C LYS A 64 -11.42 -24.16 -22.56
N GLU A 65 -10.30 -23.43 -22.51
CA GLU A 65 -9.00 -23.91 -23.03
C GLU A 65 -8.58 -25.25 -22.43
N MET A 66 -8.87 -25.44 -21.13
CA MET A 66 -8.53 -26.66 -20.40
C MET A 66 -9.59 -27.76 -20.52
N GLY A 67 -10.63 -27.56 -21.33
CA GLY A 67 -11.71 -28.53 -21.53
C GLY A 67 -12.63 -28.72 -20.33
N TYR A 68 -12.67 -27.77 -19.40
CA TYR A 68 -13.55 -27.83 -18.23
C TYR A 68 -14.85 -27.07 -18.46
N LEU A 69 -15.96 -27.72 -18.11
CA LEU A 69 -17.30 -27.17 -18.32
C LEU A 69 -17.71 -26.14 -17.27
N CYS A 70 -17.16 -26.23 -16.06
CA CYS A 70 -17.52 -25.35 -14.94
C CYS A 70 -16.28 -24.75 -14.27
N PHE A 71 -16.37 -23.47 -13.89
CA PHE A 71 -15.30 -22.73 -13.23
C PHE A 71 -15.88 -21.85 -12.14
N GLY A 72 -15.05 -21.39 -11.22
CA GLY A 72 -15.43 -20.43 -10.20
C GLY A 72 -14.32 -19.47 -9.88
N LEU A 73 -14.69 -18.25 -9.47
CA LEU A 73 -13.74 -17.26 -8.96
C LEU A 73 -13.79 -17.13 -7.44
N GLN A 74 -12.62 -17.20 -6.82
CA GLN A 74 -12.38 -16.94 -5.41
C GLN A 74 -11.37 -15.81 -5.29
N PHE A 75 -11.47 -15.04 -4.22
CA PHE A 75 -10.64 -13.84 -3.98
C PHE A 75 -10.58 -12.88 -5.15
N TYR A 76 -11.75 -12.63 -5.75
CA TYR A 76 -11.91 -11.72 -6.88
C TYR A 76 -11.22 -12.15 -8.18
N GLY A 77 -10.22 -13.04 -8.16
CA GLY A 77 -9.34 -13.27 -9.30
C GLY A 77 -8.61 -14.60 -9.35
N GLU A 78 -8.79 -15.48 -8.38
CA GLU A 78 -8.31 -16.85 -8.53
C GLU A 78 -9.37 -17.66 -9.26
N CYS A 79 -8.98 -18.19 -10.40
CA CYS A 79 -9.82 -18.98 -11.27
C CYS A 79 -9.63 -20.46 -10.97
N TRP A 80 -10.66 -21.10 -10.45
CA TRP A 80 -10.66 -22.51 -10.05
C TRP A 80 -11.59 -23.34 -10.94
N SER A 81 -11.26 -24.60 -11.19
CA SER A 81 -12.01 -25.53 -12.03
C SER A 81 -11.59 -27.00 -11.78
N GLY A 82 -11.98 -27.92 -12.67
CA GLY A 82 -11.59 -29.33 -12.65
C GLY A 82 -12.51 -30.20 -13.52
N PRO A 83 -12.10 -31.45 -13.84
CA PRO A 83 -12.86 -32.35 -14.72
C PRO A 83 -14.29 -32.63 -14.25
N GLN A 84 -14.52 -32.61 -12.93
CA GLN A 84 -15.82 -32.87 -12.30
C GLN A 84 -16.42 -31.63 -11.63
N ALA A 85 -15.90 -30.42 -11.92
CA ALA A 85 -16.32 -29.20 -11.22
C ALA A 85 -17.84 -28.97 -11.26
N CYS A 86 -18.52 -29.36 -12.34
CA CYS A 86 -19.98 -29.25 -12.45
C CYS A 86 -20.78 -30.20 -11.54
N LEU A 87 -20.14 -31.24 -10.99
CA LEU A 87 -20.79 -32.22 -10.12
C LEU A 87 -20.44 -31.98 -8.64
N THR A 88 -19.39 -31.19 -8.37
CA THR A 88 -18.80 -31.06 -7.03
C THR A 88 -18.84 -29.65 -6.47
N TYR A 89 -19.29 -28.66 -7.24
CA TYR A 89 -19.24 -27.24 -6.88
C TYR A 89 -20.02 -26.88 -5.61
N ASP A 90 -21.09 -27.61 -5.30
CA ASP A 90 -21.99 -27.35 -4.18
C ASP A 90 -21.76 -28.28 -2.99
N ARG A 91 -20.71 -29.12 -3.02
CA ARG A 91 -20.43 -30.12 -1.97
C ARG A 91 -20.33 -29.52 -0.56
N ASP A 92 -19.86 -28.29 -0.43
CA ASP A 92 -19.71 -27.60 0.85
C ASP A 92 -20.93 -26.71 1.19
N GLY A 93 -21.97 -26.75 0.35
CA GLY A 93 -23.24 -26.04 0.50
C GLY A 93 -23.23 -24.58 0.01
N PRO A 94 -24.40 -23.94 -0.12
CA PRO A 94 -24.53 -22.55 -0.55
C PRO A 94 -24.02 -21.55 0.49
N SER A 95 -23.70 -20.34 0.04
CA SER A 95 -23.34 -19.18 0.88
C SER A 95 -24.13 -17.94 0.47
N ASN A 96 -24.56 -17.16 1.46
CA ASN A 96 -25.50 -16.06 1.25
C ASN A 96 -24.85 -14.66 1.30
N GLU A 97 -23.56 -14.53 1.66
CA GLU A 97 -22.98 -13.21 2.00
C GLU A 97 -21.56 -12.95 1.47
N SER A 98 -20.93 -13.90 0.77
CA SER A 98 -19.49 -13.79 0.45
C SER A 98 -19.11 -13.80 -1.03
N CYS A 99 -20.07 -13.76 -1.96
CA CYS A 99 -19.80 -13.41 -3.36
C CYS A 99 -20.29 -11.99 -3.63
N ILE A 100 -19.44 -11.14 -4.22
CA ILE A 100 -19.86 -9.83 -4.72
C ILE A 100 -19.55 -9.74 -6.21
N HIS A 101 -20.47 -9.18 -6.98
CA HIS A 101 -20.31 -9.00 -8.44
C HIS A 101 -19.88 -10.28 -9.20
N GLY A 102 -20.32 -11.45 -8.77
CA GLY A 102 -20.04 -12.73 -9.44
C GLY A 102 -18.73 -13.41 -9.07
N VAL A 103 -18.01 -12.93 -8.04
CA VAL A 103 -16.74 -13.51 -7.55
C VAL A 103 -16.73 -13.65 -6.02
N GLY A 104 -16.06 -14.67 -5.49
CA GLY A 104 -15.91 -14.89 -4.04
C GLY A 104 -14.92 -13.93 -3.34
N LYS A 105 -15.22 -13.50 -2.11
CA LYS A 105 -14.39 -12.63 -1.24
C LYS A 105 -13.75 -13.42 -0.07
N GLU A 106 -12.59 -12.95 0.44
CA GLU A 106 -12.12 -13.22 1.83
C GLU A 106 -11.97 -11.91 2.63
N ASN A 107 -12.05 -12.04 3.96
CA ASN A 107 -12.26 -10.92 4.89
C ASN A 107 -10.97 -10.37 5.54
N GLU A 108 -9.84 -11.10 5.57
CA GLU A 108 -8.64 -10.75 6.36
C GLU A 108 -7.87 -9.51 5.89
N CYS A 109 -7.90 -9.20 4.59
CA CYS A 109 -7.33 -7.96 4.06
C CYS A 109 -8.25 -6.74 4.25
N THR A 110 -9.42 -6.93 4.84
CA THR A 110 -10.40 -5.85 5.11
C THR A 110 -10.82 -5.77 6.57
N ASP A 111 -10.59 -6.83 7.35
CA ASP A 111 -11.00 -6.97 8.74
C ASP A 111 -9.80 -7.46 9.57
N TYR A 112 -9.05 -6.47 10.07
CA TYR A 112 -7.84 -6.63 10.88
C TYR A 112 -7.79 -5.55 11.96
N ARG A 113 -6.96 -5.77 12.99
CA ARG A 113 -6.65 -4.79 14.03
C ARG A 113 -5.34 -4.06 13.73
N ILE A 114 -5.22 -2.81 14.17
CA ILE A 114 -4.06 -1.98 13.89
C ILE A 114 -3.08 -2.00 15.08
N LEU A 115 -1.79 -2.10 14.78
CA LEU A 115 -0.66 -1.97 15.69
C LEU A 115 0.17 -0.76 15.28
N ASN A 116 -0.01 0.38 15.94
CA ASN A 116 0.56 1.65 15.46
C ASN A 116 1.27 2.51 16.51
N SER A 117 1.34 2.03 17.74
CA SER A 117 1.99 2.77 18.81
C SER A 117 3.50 2.86 18.56
N ALA A 118 4.06 4.06 18.73
CA ALA A 118 5.50 4.31 18.54
C ALA A 118 6.38 3.36 19.34
N ASP A 119 5.88 2.95 20.50
CA ASP A 119 6.54 2.02 21.39
C ASP A 119 6.60 0.57 20.86
N ARG A 120 6.09 0.28 19.65
CA ARG A 120 6.20 -1.03 18.96
C ARG A 120 7.33 -1.09 17.94
N SER A 121 7.96 0.04 17.68
CA SER A 121 9.14 0.14 16.84
C SER A 121 10.23 -0.84 17.30
N MET A 122 10.87 -1.53 16.35
CA MET A 122 12.06 -2.37 16.60
C MET A 122 13.26 -1.59 17.16
N THR A 123 13.24 -0.26 17.07
CA THR A 123 14.31 0.62 17.60
C THR A 123 13.95 1.23 18.95
N HIS A 124 12.67 1.23 19.32
CA HIS A 124 12.21 1.78 20.59
C HIS A 124 12.72 0.96 21.77
N HIS A 125 13.54 1.58 22.61
CA HIS A 125 14.06 0.96 23.83
C HIS A 125 13.00 0.86 24.92
N THR A 126 12.93 -0.29 25.59
CA THR A 126 12.06 -0.46 26.75
C THR A 126 12.55 0.38 27.92
N SER A 127 11.73 1.35 28.33
CA SER A 127 11.97 2.20 29.50
C SER A 127 10.74 2.22 30.41
N GLY A 128 10.92 2.04 31.71
CA GLY A 128 9.79 1.93 32.65
C GLY A 128 9.04 0.59 32.53
N GLN A 129 7.71 0.61 32.71
CA GLN A 129 6.90 -0.61 32.75
C GLN A 129 6.76 -1.25 31.35
N PRO A 130 7.12 -2.54 31.20
CA PRO A 130 6.98 -3.26 29.93
C PRO A 130 5.51 -3.48 29.59
N LYS A 131 5.22 -3.46 28.29
CA LYS A 131 3.94 -3.83 27.70
C LYS A 131 4.01 -5.24 27.13
N CYS A 132 2.86 -5.82 26.87
CA CYS A 132 2.75 -7.16 26.33
C CYS A 132 1.54 -7.33 25.40
N ASP A 133 1.66 -8.27 24.45
CA ASP A 133 0.57 -8.70 23.57
C ASP A 133 -0.12 -9.94 24.17
N HIS A 134 -0.55 -9.80 25.43
CA HIS A 134 -1.20 -10.84 26.22
C HIS A 134 -2.73 -10.82 26.03
N TRP A 135 -3.35 -11.99 25.95
CA TRP A 135 -4.78 -12.12 25.69
C TRP A 135 -5.66 -11.46 26.76
N SER A 136 -5.27 -11.56 28.04
CA SER A 136 -6.02 -10.91 29.14
C SER A 136 -5.87 -9.39 29.17
N HIS A 137 -4.96 -8.81 28.37
CA HIS A 137 -4.72 -7.36 28.28
C HIS A 137 -5.29 -6.78 26.97
N GLY A 138 -6.32 -7.41 26.40
CA GLY A 138 -7.07 -6.91 25.25
C GLY A 138 -6.48 -7.27 23.88
N PHE A 139 -5.39 -8.05 23.83
CA PHE A 139 -4.85 -8.59 22.58
C PHE A 139 -5.67 -9.81 22.12
N ALA A 140 -6.51 -9.66 21.10
CA ALA A 140 -7.33 -10.75 20.58
C ALA A 140 -6.47 -11.85 19.94
N SER A 141 -6.47 -13.02 20.58
CA SER A 141 -5.70 -14.17 20.10
C SER A 141 -6.22 -14.71 18.76
N ASN A 142 -5.29 -15.10 17.88
CA ASN A 142 -5.55 -15.67 16.55
C ASN A 142 -6.35 -14.73 15.63
N ARG A 143 -6.18 -13.42 15.79
CA ARG A 143 -6.79 -12.38 14.95
C ARG A 143 -5.80 -11.83 13.94
N TRP A 144 -6.30 -11.25 12.84
CA TRP A 144 -5.48 -10.55 11.86
C TRP A 144 -5.09 -9.16 12.36
N TYR A 145 -3.82 -8.82 12.24
CA TYR A 145 -3.23 -7.56 12.66
C TYR A 145 -2.41 -6.94 11.52
N ARG A 146 -2.32 -5.62 11.52
CA ARG A 146 -1.48 -4.83 10.60
C ARG A 146 -0.65 -3.83 11.39
N PHE A 147 0.62 -3.68 11.04
CA PHE A 147 1.48 -2.61 11.53
C PHE A 147 1.27 -1.34 10.70
N THR A 148 1.15 -0.18 11.36
CA THR A 148 1.08 1.13 10.70
C THR A 148 1.81 2.21 11.50
N ASP A 149 1.97 3.38 10.88
CA ASP A 149 2.43 4.61 11.54
C ASP A 149 3.78 4.44 12.24
N LYS A 150 3.88 4.90 13.50
CA LYS A 150 5.12 4.89 14.29
C LYS A 150 5.57 3.51 14.74
N ALA A 151 4.74 2.48 14.54
CA ALA A 151 5.14 1.10 14.78
C ALA A 151 5.88 0.50 13.58
N GLY A 152 5.85 1.15 12.41
CA GLY A 152 6.29 0.58 11.13
C GLY A 152 5.14 0.12 10.25
N GLU A 153 5.42 -0.27 9.01
CA GLU A 153 4.40 -0.72 8.03
C GLU A 153 4.29 -2.26 7.93
N ALA A 154 5.23 -2.97 8.57
CA ALA A 154 5.28 -4.42 8.64
C ALA A 154 5.84 -4.85 10.00
N MET A 155 5.64 -6.13 10.36
CA MET A 155 6.41 -6.75 11.45
C MET A 155 7.89 -6.75 11.05
N ALA A 156 8.79 -6.51 12.00
CA ALA A 156 10.23 -6.70 11.73
C ALA A 156 10.48 -8.15 11.30
N ASP A 157 11.20 -8.37 10.20
CA ASP A 157 11.56 -9.68 9.65
C ASP A 157 13.04 -10.03 9.85
N GLU A 158 13.74 -9.22 10.65
CA GLU A 158 15.12 -9.41 11.08
C GLU A 158 15.22 -9.39 12.60
N CYS A 159 16.34 -9.91 13.14
CA CYS A 159 16.53 -10.04 14.58
C CYS A 159 16.35 -8.71 15.31
N VAL A 160 15.31 -8.63 16.13
CA VAL A 160 15.14 -7.54 17.08
C VAL A 160 15.81 -7.91 18.40
N GLN A 161 16.75 -7.07 18.85
CA GLN A 161 17.42 -7.25 20.13
C GLN A 161 16.43 -7.21 21.30
N SER A 162 16.74 -7.92 22.39
CA SER A 162 15.93 -7.87 23.61
C SER A 162 15.78 -6.44 24.16
N MET A 163 14.74 -6.19 24.96
CA MET A 163 14.44 -4.84 25.49
C MET A 163 14.14 -3.79 24.41
N ARG A 164 13.45 -4.21 23.34
CA ARG A 164 12.87 -3.33 22.32
C ARG A 164 11.36 -3.45 22.27
N CYS A 165 10.72 -2.48 21.62
CA CYS A 165 9.26 -2.43 21.42
C CYS A 165 8.49 -2.37 22.75
N GLN A 166 9.09 -1.72 23.76
CA GLN A 166 8.53 -1.55 25.10
C GLN A 166 8.14 -2.89 25.73
N THR A 167 8.95 -3.92 25.53
CA THR A 167 8.75 -5.24 26.14
C THR A 167 10.11 -5.85 26.53
N PHE A 168 10.10 -6.94 27.29
CA PHE A 168 11.35 -7.64 27.62
C PHE A 168 11.79 -8.57 26.48
N MET A 169 10.84 -9.30 25.89
CA MET A 169 11.04 -10.24 24.79
C MET A 169 10.54 -9.67 23.47
N SER A 170 11.45 -9.21 22.63
CA SER A 170 11.12 -8.57 21.36
C SER A 170 10.85 -9.61 20.29
N GLY A 171 9.65 -9.58 19.71
CA GLY A 171 9.18 -10.53 18.70
C GLY A 171 9.38 -10.01 17.28
N TRP A 172 10.01 -10.83 16.43
CA TRP A 172 10.25 -10.56 15.01
C TRP A 172 9.94 -11.79 14.17
N MET A 173 9.54 -11.61 12.91
CA MET A 173 9.17 -12.69 12.00
C MET A 173 10.42 -13.35 11.42
N SER A 174 10.57 -14.66 11.59
CA SER A 174 11.62 -15.45 10.98
C SER A 174 11.25 -15.80 9.54
N GLY A 175 12.04 -15.29 8.59
CA GLY A 175 11.84 -15.45 7.15
C GLY A 175 11.24 -14.20 6.51
N THR A 176 11.34 -14.11 5.18
CA THR A 176 10.88 -12.94 4.43
C THR A 176 9.36 -12.84 4.37
N HIS A 177 8.88 -11.61 4.21
CA HIS A 177 7.48 -11.35 3.86
C HIS A 177 7.09 -12.01 2.54
N PRO A 178 5.87 -12.58 2.43
CA PRO A 178 5.41 -13.27 1.22
C PRO A 178 5.12 -12.29 0.08
N GLU A 179 5.20 -12.77 -1.15
CA GLU A 179 4.67 -12.08 -2.32
C GLU A 179 3.14 -12.20 -2.36
N VAL A 180 2.48 -11.36 -3.16
CA VAL A 180 1.01 -11.42 -3.34
C VAL A 180 0.56 -12.78 -3.88
N VAL A 181 1.39 -13.39 -4.74
CA VAL A 181 1.13 -14.70 -5.36
C VAL A 181 1.19 -15.86 -4.35
N ASP A 182 1.90 -15.70 -3.24
CA ASP A 182 2.11 -16.77 -2.26
C ASP A 182 0.88 -17.02 -1.37
N GLY A 183 -0.08 -16.09 -1.36
CA GLY A 183 -1.29 -16.20 -0.55
C GLY A 183 -1.03 -16.13 0.96
N ILE A 184 -1.66 -17.01 1.74
CA ILE A 184 -1.43 -17.11 3.18
C ILE A 184 -0.30 -18.09 3.44
N VAL A 185 0.80 -17.61 3.99
CA VAL A 185 2.01 -18.41 4.20
C VAL A 185 2.26 -18.60 5.70
N PRO A 186 2.65 -19.81 6.14
CA PRO A 186 3.11 -20.01 7.51
C PRO A 186 4.49 -19.36 7.73
N ARG A 187 4.64 -18.70 8.87
CA ARG A 187 5.92 -18.15 9.37
C ARG A 187 6.01 -18.39 10.86
N ASP A 188 7.21 -18.26 11.41
CA ASP A 188 7.42 -18.23 12.85
C ASP A 188 7.74 -16.81 13.30
N VAL A 189 7.22 -16.39 14.45
CA VAL A 189 7.76 -15.25 15.19
C VAL A 189 8.78 -15.76 16.19
N CYS A 190 10.00 -15.26 16.10
CA CYS A 190 11.06 -15.45 17.06
C CYS A 190 11.01 -14.34 18.13
N PHE A 191 10.86 -14.74 19.39
CA PHE A 191 10.98 -13.86 20.54
C PHE A 191 12.38 -13.97 21.11
N ASN A 192 13.11 -12.85 21.09
CA ASN A 192 14.46 -12.76 21.60
C ASN A 192 14.45 -12.43 23.11
N TRP A 193 15.24 -13.16 23.91
CA TRP A 193 15.39 -12.95 25.36
C TRP A 193 16.85 -13.16 25.76
N GLN A 194 17.44 -12.15 26.43
CA GLN A 194 18.84 -12.09 26.86
C GLN A 194 19.88 -12.10 25.71
N ASN A 195 21.08 -11.58 25.98
CA ASN A 195 22.22 -11.48 25.06
C ASN A 195 22.84 -12.85 24.71
N LYS A 196 22.04 -13.82 24.26
CA LYS A 196 22.56 -15.07 23.69
C LYS A 196 22.73 -14.90 22.18
N SER A 197 23.76 -15.55 21.64
CA SER A 197 24.10 -15.57 20.21
C SER A 197 22.96 -16.05 19.30
N GLU A 198 21.95 -16.70 19.87
CA GLU A 198 20.78 -17.20 19.16
C GLU A 198 19.62 -16.22 19.36
N CYS A 199 19.43 -15.31 18.39
CA CYS A 199 18.40 -14.25 18.30
C CYS A 199 16.93 -14.71 18.39
N CYS A 200 16.68 -15.93 18.85
CA CYS A 200 15.38 -16.58 18.90
C CYS A 200 15.32 -17.53 20.11
N TYR A 201 14.84 -17.04 21.24
CA TYR A 201 14.67 -17.86 22.44
C TYR A 201 13.40 -18.72 22.37
N ARG A 202 12.31 -18.15 21.84
CA ARG A 202 11.03 -18.85 21.69
C ARG A 202 10.45 -18.59 20.31
N LYS A 203 9.95 -19.64 19.65
CA LYS A 203 9.19 -19.53 18.40
C LYS A 203 7.70 -19.63 18.65
N THR A 204 6.94 -18.88 17.88
CA THR A 204 5.49 -18.92 17.86
C THR A 204 5.01 -18.93 16.40
N PRO A 205 4.26 -19.95 15.96
CA PRO A 205 3.79 -20.01 14.58
C PRO A 205 2.71 -18.94 14.33
N ILE A 206 2.80 -18.32 13.16
CA ILE A 206 1.85 -17.32 12.66
C ILE A 206 1.45 -17.63 11.22
N ARG A 207 0.44 -16.91 10.73
CA ARG A 207 0.15 -16.83 9.29
C ARG A 207 0.33 -15.40 8.84
N VAL A 208 0.99 -15.21 7.72
CA VAL A 208 1.17 -13.88 7.09
C VAL A 208 0.57 -13.89 5.70
N ARG A 209 -0.01 -12.77 5.29
CA ARG A 209 -0.52 -12.56 3.94
C ARG A 209 -0.09 -11.20 3.44
N ASN A 210 0.34 -11.16 2.19
CA ASN A 210 0.51 -9.91 1.45
C ASN A 210 -0.82 -9.52 0.80
N CYS A 211 -1.40 -8.40 1.23
CA CYS A 211 -2.65 -7.86 0.67
C CYS A 211 -2.41 -6.94 -0.54
N GLY A 212 -1.19 -6.90 -1.06
CA GLY A 212 -0.73 -6.06 -2.18
C GLY A 212 -0.14 -4.73 -1.72
N LYS A 213 -0.82 -4.02 -0.80
CA LYS A 213 -0.36 -2.72 -0.28
C LYS A 213 0.25 -2.78 1.12
N PHE A 214 -0.03 -3.85 1.85
CA PHE A 214 0.36 -4.03 3.24
C PHE A 214 0.31 -5.52 3.60
N TYR A 215 0.92 -5.85 4.73
CA TYR A 215 0.89 -7.19 5.29
C TYR A 215 -0.12 -7.29 6.43
N VAL A 216 -0.78 -8.44 6.51
CA VAL A 216 -1.57 -8.82 7.68
C VAL A 216 -1.01 -10.10 8.28
N TYR A 217 -1.03 -10.15 9.60
CA TYR A 217 -0.47 -11.24 10.38
C TYR A 217 -1.56 -11.80 11.28
N LYS A 218 -1.81 -13.10 11.20
CA LYS A 218 -2.68 -13.80 12.13
C LYS A 218 -1.86 -14.16 13.35
N LEU A 219 -2.00 -13.37 14.41
CA LEU A 219 -1.14 -13.43 15.58
C LEU A 219 -1.86 -14.09 16.77
N PRO A 220 -1.25 -15.10 17.41
CA PRO A 220 -1.76 -15.60 18.68
C PRO A 220 -1.51 -14.57 19.80
N GLY A 221 -2.40 -14.56 20.79
CA GLY A 221 -2.14 -13.86 22.05
C GLY A 221 -1.12 -14.66 22.84
N ASN A 222 -0.07 -13.99 23.31
CA ASN A 222 1.00 -14.68 24.04
C ASN A 222 0.55 -15.05 25.45
N THR A 223 1.20 -16.07 26.02
CA THR A 223 1.09 -16.46 27.43
C THR A 223 2.16 -15.74 28.25
N GLY A 224 1.76 -15.02 29.31
CA GLY A 224 2.65 -14.16 30.10
C GLY A 224 2.84 -12.75 29.52
N CYS A 225 3.17 -11.77 30.38
CA CYS A 225 3.25 -10.36 30.01
C CYS A 225 4.70 -9.88 29.80
N TYR A 226 5.46 -10.63 28.99
CA TYR A 226 6.87 -10.33 28.73
C TYR A 226 7.20 -10.16 27.24
N THR A 227 6.23 -10.32 26.34
CA THR A 227 6.44 -10.40 24.87
C THR A 227 5.56 -9.41 24.11
N ARG A 228 6.10 -8.81 23.04
CA ARG A 228 5.36 -8.03 22.03
C ARG A 228 5.90 -8.25 20.64
N TYR A 229 5.02 -8.11 19.65
CA TYR A 229 5.40 -8.08 18.25
C TYR A 229 5.92 -6.68 17.87
N CYS A 230 7.09 -6.64 17.26
CA CYS A 230 7.79 -5.43 16.83
C CYS A 230 7.53 -5.12 15.36
N GLY A 231 7.42 -3.84 15.01
CA GLY A 231 7.36 -3.41 13.61
C GLY A 231 8.62 -2.68 13.13
N ASN A 232 8.73 -2.49 11.82
CA ASN A 232 9.93 -2.00 11.14
C ASN A 232 9.93 -0.48 10.89
N ASP A 233 10.98 0.22 11.34
CA ASP A 233 11.05 1.69 11.30
C ASP A 233 11.72 2.30 10.06
N VAL A 234 12.34 1.45 9.24
CA VAL A 234 13.13 1.84 8.08
C VAL A 234 12.83 0.84 6.98
N VAL A 235 12.51 1.33 5.79
CA VAL A 235 12.24 0.46 4.63
C VAL A 235 13.49 0.41 3.76
N PRO A 236 14.13 -0.77 3.56
CA PRO A 236 15.19 -0.93 2.58
C PRO A 236 14.62 -0.77 1.17
N VAL A 237 15.22 0.15 0.39
CA VAL A 237 14.77 0.50 -0.97
C VAL A 237 15.58 -0.26 -2.02
N GLY A 238 16.86 -0.51 -1.78
CA GLY A 238 17.71 -1.33 -2.65
C GLY A 238 19.11 -0.80 -2.88
N CYS A 239 19.89 -1.51 -3.69
CA CYS A 239 21.29 -1.22 -4.00
C CYS A 239 21.45 -0.54 -5.37
N TYR A 240 22.10 0.62 -5.41
CA TYR A 240 22.23 1.46 -6.60
C TYR A 240 23.67 1.94 -6.81
N ASN A 241 24.09 2.13 -8.07
CA ASN A 241 25.42 2.65 -8.37
C ASN A 241 25.52 4.14 -7.99
N ASP A 242 26.74 4.59 -7.71
CA ASP A 242 27.04 5.99 -7.42
C ASP A 242 28.32 6.45 -8.13
N ILE A 243 28.33 7.71 -8.54
CA ILE A 243 29.47 8.33 -9.23
C ILE A 243 29.97 9.51 -8.40
N LEU A 244 31.27 9.51 -8.09
CA LEU A 244 31.87 10.48 -7.17
C LEU A 244 31.76 11.94 -7.63
N SER A 245 31.94 12.19 -8.93
CA SER A 245 31.86 13.53 -9.52
C SER A 245 30.43 14.05 -9.66
N ASP A 246 29.43 13.19 -9.47
CA ASP A 246 28.02 13.50 -9.68
C ASP A 246 27.17 12.55 -8.80
N ARG A 247 27.21 12.76 -7.48
CA ARG A 247 26.61 11.86 -6.50
C ARG A 247 25.09 11.73 -6.69
N ALA A 248 24.57 10.51 -6.57
CA ALA A 248 23.12 10.24 -6.53
C ALA A 248 22.46 10.80 -5.25
N LEU A 249 23.19 10.78 -4.13
CA LEU A 249 22.81 11.43 -2.87
C LEU A 249 23.98 12.36 -2.48
N PRO A 250 23.87 13.68 -2.69
CA PRO A 250 25.01 14.60 -2.63
C PRO A 250 25.44 15.01 -1.22
N ASP A 251 24.58 14.86 -0.22
CA ASP A 251 24.85 15.35 1.13
C ASP A 251 25.42 14.21 1.98
N LEU A 252 26.67 14.32 2.39
CA LEU A 252 27.21 13.49 3.46
C LEU A 252 26.67 14.03 4.78
N LEU A 253 25.69 13.36 5.37
CA LEU A 253 25.12 13.76 6.66
C LEU A 253 26.05 13.39 7.82
N ASP A 254 26.77 12.27 7.71
CA ASP A 254 27.70 11.78 8.73
C ASP A 254 28.61 10.66 8.18
N SER A 255 29.69 10.33 8.88
CA SER A 255 30.57 9.21 8.53
C SER A 255 30.92 8.35 9.75
N TYR A 256 30.42 7.12 9.75
CA TYR A 256 30.63 6.14 10.83
C TYR A 256 31.83 5.23 10.57
N ARG A 257 32.58 5.46 9.48
CA ARG A 257 33.67 4.58 9.02
C ARG A 257 34.76 4.31 10.07
N GLY A 258 35.03 5.27 10.96
CA GLY A 258 36.01 5.11 12.04
C GLY A 258 35.52 4.32 13.25
N ALA A 259 34.22 4.03 13.33
CA ALA A 259 33.58 3.40 14.49
C ALA A 259 32.63 2.26 14.09
N ILE A 260 32.83 1.67 12.90
CA ILE A 260 31.99 0.57 12.41
C ILE A 260 32.14 -0.63 13.35
N ASN A 261 31.03 -1.09 13.91
CA ASN A 261 30.95 -2.42 14.50
C ASN A 261 30.46 -3.39 13.43
N TRP A 262 31.39 -4.18 12.86
CA TRP A 262 31.08 -5.11 11.77
C TRP A 262 30.10 -6.23 12.16
N ASN A 263 29.95 -6.51 13.46
CA ASN A 263 28.98 -7.46 13.98
C ASN A 263 27.59 -6.83 14.22
N ASP A 264 27.47 -5.50 14.11
CA ASP A 264 26.24 -4.75 14.37
C ASP A 264 26.18 -3.47 13.50
N LEU A 265 26.14 -3.67 12.18
CA LEU A 265 26.01 -2.57 11.21
C LEU A 265 24.70 -1.79 11.40
N GLU A 266 23.66 -2.43 11.91
CA GLU A 266 22.36 -1.80 12.07
C GLU A 266 22.39 -0.69 13.12
N ASN A 267 22.90 -0.98 14.32
CA ASN A 267 22.97 0.03 15.39
C ASN A 267 24.19 0.94 15.27
N SER A 268 25.30 0.49 14.66
CA SER A 268 26.50 1.32 14.50
C SER A 268 26.47 2.26 13.29
N VAL A 269 25.65 1.98 12.27
CA VAL A 269 25.63 2.74 11.01
C VAL A 269 24.22 3.11 10.57
N ILE A 270 23.34 2.12 10.35
CA ILE A 270 22.05 2.33 9.66
C ILE A 270 21.10 3.20 10.49
N LYS A 271 20.90 2.87 11.78
CA LYS A 271 20.03 3.65 12.67
C LYS A 271 20.56 5.05 12.95
N PRO A 272 21.84 5.26 13.29
CA PRO A 272 22.41 6.59 13.39
C PRO A 272 22.19 7.43 12.12
N CYS A 273 22.39 6.82 10.94
CA CYS A 273 22.12 7.50 9.68
C CYS A 273 20.64 7.84 9.49
N ALA A 274 19.73 6.94 9.85
CA ALA A 274 18.29 7.20 9.84
C ALA A 274 17.92 8.39 10.75
N VAL A 275 18.52 8.47 11.94
CA VAL A 275 18.35 9.61 12.86
C VAL A 275 18.88 10.90 12.23
N LYS A 276 20.10 10.88 11.68
CA LYS A 276 20.68 12.05 11.00
C LYS A 276 19.85 12.50 9.81
N ALA A 277 19.31 11.58 9.04
CA ALA A 277 18.40 11.87 7.95
C ALA A 277 17.11 12.53 8.47
N LYS A 278 16.51 12.04 9.57
CA LYS A 278 15.35 12.68 10.21
C LYS A 278 15.67 14.09 10.74
N GLU A 279 16.80 14.27 11.44
CA GLU A 279 17.26 15.58 11.93
C GLU A 279 17.43 16.59 10.79
N ASN A 280 17.90 16.12 9.63
CA ASN A 280 18.08 16.92 8.42
C ASN A 280 16.81 16.96 7.55
N ASN A 281 15.67 16.54 8.08
CA ASN A 281 14.37 16.56 7.42
C ASN A 281 14.38 15.84 6.05
N ARG A 282 15.15 14.75 5.96
CA ARG A 282 15.34 13.93 4.77
C ARG A 282 14.39 12.74 4.79
N ARG A 283 13.92 12.34 3.61
CA ARG A 283 13.01 11.20 3.43
C ARG A 283 13.72 9.92 3.00
N PHE A 284 14.87 10.05 2.36
CA PHE A 284 15.71 8.94 1.92
C PHE A 284 17.12 9.17 2.46
N PHE A 285 17.78 8.10 2.86
CA PHE A 285 19.20 8.10 3.15
C PHE A 285 19.83 6.86 2.52
N ALA A 286 21.14 6.84 2.38
CA ALA A 286 21.88 5.72 1.87
C ALA A 286 23.13 5.50 2.70
N ILE A 287 23.50 4.24 2.84
CA ILE A 287 24.82 3.87 3.34
C ILE A 287 25.70 3.55 2.14
N GLN A 288 26.80 4.29 1.99
CA GLN A 288 27.87 3.99 1.05
C GLN A 288 29.14 3.63 1.80
N PHE A 289 29.98 2.82 1.18
CA PHE A 289 31.30 2.47 1.67
C PHE A 289 31.27 2.02 3.15
N TYR A 290 30.29 1.17 3.44
CA TYR A 290 29.98 0.53 4.71
C TYR A 290 29.58 1.44 5.88
N GLY A 291 29.79 2.76 5.79
CA GLY A 291 29.61 3.64 6.94
C GLY A 291 29.33 5.10 6.62
N GLU A 292 29.33 5.52 5.37
CA GLU A 292 29.06 6.90 4.98
C GLU A 292 27.55 7.10 4.83
N CYS A 293 27.00 8.02 5.61
CA CYS A 293 25.59 8.35 5.62
C CYS A 293 25.30 9.45 4.60
N TRP A 294 24.81 9.06 3.43
CA TRP A 294 24.49 9.98 2.34
C TRP A 294 22.99 10.25 2.27
N SER A 295 22.63 11.48 1.93
CA SER A 295 21.25 11.87 1.65
C SER A 295 21.24 13.06 0.68
N GLY A 296 20.13 13.78 0.59
CA GLY A 296 20.00 14.95 -0.25
C GLY A 296 18.57 15.44 -0.32
N PRO A 297 18.34 16.73 -0.64
CA PRO A 297 17.04 17.17 -1.10
C PRO A 297 16.73 16.45 -2.41
N GLY A 298 15.50 15.93 -2.57
CA GLY A 298 15.12 15.26 -3.82
C GLY A 298 15.67 13.85 -3.98
N SER A 299 16.28 13.25 -2.94
CA SER A 299 16.83 11.90 -2.99
C SER A 299 15.87 10.85 -3.54
N GLN A 300 14.56 11.03 -3.34
CA GLN A 300 13.50 10.17 -3.90
C GLN A 300 13.56 9.99 -5.43
N ASN A 301 14.20 10.93 -6.14
CA ASN A 301 14.33 10.95 -7.60
C ASN A 301 15.74 10.63 -8.07
N THR A 302 16.74 10.80 -7.20
CA THR A 302 18.15 10.72 -7.58
C THR A 302 18.84 9.46 -7.07
N TYR A 303 18.28 8.75 -6.08
CA TYR A 303 18.92 7.59 -5.47
C TYR A 303 19.22 6.46 -6.48
N ALA A 304 18.41 6.31 -7.53
CA ALA A 304 18.54 5.28 -8.55
C ALA A 304 19.16 5.80 -9.87
N LYS A 305 19.72 7.01 -9.88
CA LYS A 305 20.19 7.72 -11.08
C LYS A 305 21.10 6.88 -11.98
N TYR A 306 21.92 5.99 -11.41
CA TYR A 306 22.89 5.17 -12.14
C TYR A 306 22.51 3.69 -12.21
N GLY A 307 21.24 3.37 -11.97
CA GLY A 307 20.72 2.02 -12.03
C GLY A 307 21.15 1.14 -10.86
N PRO A 308 20.69 -0.13 -10.85
CA PRO A 308 20.96 -1.07 -9.78
C PRO A 308 22.44 -1.46 -9.71
N SER A 309 22.93 -1.74 -8.51
CA SER A 309 24.28 -2.23 -8.27
C SER A 309 24.25 -3.60 -7.60
N SER A 310 25.27 -4.42 -7.86
CA SER A 310 25.55 -5.64 -7.11
C SER A 310 26.57 -5.42 -5.97
N ARG A 311 27.05 -4.18 -5.79
CA ARG A 311 28.09 -3.83 -4.83
C ARG A 311 27.53 -3.37 -3.49
N CYS A 312 26.55 -4.09 -2.96
CA CYS A 312 26.10 -3.95 -1.58
C CYS A 312 26.26 -5.30 -0.88
N THR A 313 26.16 -5.31 0.45
CA THR A 313 26.10 -6.58 1.17
C THR A 313 24.93 -7.43 0.67
N THR A 314 25.17 -8.73 0.48
CA THR A 314 24.19 -9.67 -0.08
C THR A 314 23.26 -10.24 0.97
N THR A 315 23.60 -10.07 2.25
CA THR A 315 22.79 -10.43 3.40
C THR A 315 22.63 -9.22 4.29
N ALA A 316 21.48 -9.13 4.95
CA ALA A 316 21.22 -8.11 5.94
C ALA A 316 22.25 -8.17 7.10
N PRO A 317 22.57 -7.03 7.74
CA PRO A 317 22.10 -5.67 7.43
C PRO A 317 22.70 -5.11 6.13
N PHE A 318 21.89 -4.37 5.35
CA PHE A 318 22.26 -3.98 4.00
C PHE A 318 23.01 -2.64 3.92
N VAL A 319 24.25 -2.66 3.44
CA VAL A 319 25.04 -1.43 3.25
C VAL A 319 25.74 -1.43 1.89
N GLY A 320 25.94 -0.24 1.34
CA GLY A 320 26.65 -0.07 0.09
C GLY A 320 28.15 -0.22 0.26
N MET A 321 28.82 -0.83 -0.70
CA MET A 321 30.28 -0.85 -0.78
C MET A 321 30.79 0.44 -1.45
N GLN A 322 32.03 0.44 -1.91
CA GLN A 322 32.59 1.56 -2.65
C GLN A 322 31.78 1.83 -3.93
N ARG A 323 31.33 3.07 -4.13
CA ARG A 323 30.54 3.53 -5.29
C ARG A 323 29.18 2.84 -5.45
N ALA A 324 28.60 2.35 -4.35
CA ALA A 324 27.23 1.87 -4.33
C ALA A 324 26.53 2.38 -3.09
N ASN A 325 25.31 2.84 -3.29
CA ASN A 325 24.41 3.31 -2.25
C ASN A 325 23.42 2.19 -1.95
N PHE A 326 23.41 1.68 -0.71
CA PHE A 326 22.24 0.93 -0.24
C PHE A 326 21.28 1.93 0.39
N VAL A 327 20.13 2.12 -0.27
CA VAL A 327 19.19 3.21 -0.02
C VAL A 327 18.07 2.72 0.90
N TYR A 328 17.66 3.60 1.80
CA TYR A 328 16.60 3.42 2.77
C TYR A 328 15.61 4.59 2.70
N MET A 329 14.33 4.31 2.97
CA MET A 329 13.28 5.30 3.07
C MET A 329 12.79 5.41 4.53
N LEU A 330 12.62 6.65 4.99
CA LEU A 330 12.00 6.99 6.27
C LEU A 330 10.49 7.11 6.10
N THR A 331 9.72 6.43 6.94
CA THR A 331 8.26 6.44 6.91
C THR A 331 7.69 7.50 7.85
N GLU A 332 7.19 8.61 7.29
CA GLU A 332 6.16 9.45 7.93
C GLU A 332 5.19 9.96 6.82
N GLU A 333 3.88 9.67 6.93
CA GLU A 333 2.84 10.16 5.99
C GLU A 333 1.53 10.50 6.73
N SER A 334 1.22 11.79 6.93
CA SER A 334 -0.05 12.21 7.57
C SER A 334 -1.09 12.72 6.54
N GLU A 335 -0.65 13.21 5.39
CA GLU A 335 -1.48 13.79 4.33
C GLU A 335 -2.27 12.75 3.52
N CYS A 336 -1.75 11.53 3.42
CA CYS A 336 -2.40 10.42 2.74
C CYS A 336 -3.41 9.69 3.64
N ASN A 337 -3.49 10.07 4.91
CA ASN A 337 -4.36 9.47 5.92
C ASN A 337 -5.34 10.49 6.52
N ASN A 338 -5.00 11.79 6.51
CA ASN A 338 -5.83 12.88 7.02
C ASN A 338 -6.11 13.91 5.92
N TYR A 339 -7.23 13.72 5.22
CA TYR A 339 -7.71 14.61 4.18
C TYR A 339 -9.24 14.75 4.22
N LYS A 340 -9.75 15.87 3.72
CA LYS A 340 -11.17 16.15 3.49
C LYS A 340 -11.55 15.67 2.09
N ILE A 341 -12.82 15.32 1.89
CA ILE A 341 -13.30 14.82 0.60
C ILE A 341 -14.02 15.90 -0.20
N LEU A 342 -13.88 15.84 -1.52
CA LEU A 342 -14.62 16.64 -2.50
C LEU A 342 -15.41 15.65 -3.38
N ASP A 343 -16.67 15.42 -3.05
CA ASP A 343 -17.50 14.33 -3.61
C ASP A 343 -18.78 14.79 -4.33
N ALA A 344 -19.12 16.07 -4.21
CA ALA A 344 -20.34 16.63 -4.78
C ALA A 344 -20.38 16.43 -6.30
N ALA A 345 -21.49 15.88 -6.80
CA ALA A 345 -21.67 15.53 -8.22
C ALA A 345 -21.52 16.73 -9.17
N ASP A 346 -21.97 17.90 -8.70
CA ASP A 346 -21.85 19.15 -9.43
C ASP A 346 -20.40 19.67 -9.50
N ARG A 347 -19.41 18.94 -8.96
CA ARG A 347 -17.97 19.19 -9.15
C ARG A 347 -17.38 18.53 -10.41
N SER A 348 -18.14 17.69 -11.08
CA SER A 348 -17.70 17.04 -12.33
C SER A 348 -17.36 18.08 -13.40
N GLN A 349 -16.30 17.84 -14.16
CA GLN A 349 -15.94 18.62 -15.34
C GLN A 349 -17.00 18.58 -16.45
N PHE A 350 -17.91 17.59 -16.46
CA PHE A 350 -19.01 17.48 -17.42
C PHE A 350 -20.31 18.09 -16.90
N HIS A 351 -20.41 18.42 -15.61
CA HIS A 351 -21.56 19.13 -15.07
C HIS A 351 -21.63 20.55 -15.63
N VAL A 352 -22.66 20.81 -16.44
CA VAL A 352 -22.92 22.14 -17.00
C VAL A 352 -23.52 23.04 -15.92
N THR A 353 -22.93 24.22 -15.73
CA THR A 353 -23.39 25.18 -14.71
C THR A 353 -24.81 25.64 -15.00
N ASN A 354 -25.71 25.41 -14.05
CA ASN A 354 -27.07 25.92 -14.09
C ASN A 354 -27.14 27.25 -13.32
N THR A 355 -27.40 28.34 -14.02
CA THR A 355 -27.47 29.71 -13.47
C THR A 355 -28.70 29.96 -12.62
N ALA A 356 -29.72 29.12 -12.70
CA ALA A 356 -30.87 29.16 -11.79
C ALA A 356 -30.56 28.55 -10.41
N LYS A 357 -29.39 27.91 -10.23
CA LYS A 357 -28.92 27.36 -8.95
C LYS A 357 -27.73 28.16 -8.41
N PRO A 358 -27.48 28.14 -7.08
CA PRO A 358 -26.30 28.77 -6.50
C PRO A 358 -25.02 28.33 -7.20
N ILE A 359 -24.17 29.30 -7.55
CA ILE A 359 -22.87 29.06 -8.15
C ILE A 359 -21.90 28.61 -7.06
N ARG A 360 -21.14 27.54 -7.34
CA ARG A 360 -20.11 27.01 -6.44
C ARG A 360 -18.98 28.03 -6.30
N CYS A 361 -18.72 28.41 -5.05
CA CYS A 361 -17.61 29.25 -4.62
C CYS A 361 -16.75 28.45 -3.64
N ASP A 362 -15.50 28.14 -4.02
CA ASP A 362 -14.54 27.51 -3.10
C ASP A 362 -13.72 28.57 -2.32
N HIS A 363 -13.77 29.84 -2.73
CA HIS A 363 -13.09 30.93 -2.05
C HIS A 363 -13.57 31.12 -0.62
N LYS A 364 -12.64 31.16 0.33
CA LYS A 364 -12.88 31.26 1.78
C LYS A 364 -13.77 30.14 2.35
N ARG A 365 -13.96 29.04 1.62
CA ARG A 365 -14.76 27.88 2.05
C ARG A 365 -13.96 26.60 2.20
N LEU A 366 -12.67 26.63 1.84
CA LEU A 366 -11.73 25.55 2.09
C LEU A 366 -10.81 25.94 3.27
N ASP A 367 -10.47 24.99 4.10
CA ASP A 367 -9.39 25.15 5.08
C ASP A 367 -8.03 24.95 4.39
N GLU A 368 -7.20 26.00 4.37
CA GLU A 368 -5.88 26.03 3.73
C GLU A 368 -4.84 25.13 4.41
N ASN A 369 -5.08 24.70 5.65
CA ASN A 369 -4.20 23.78 6.37
C ASN A 369 -4.51 22.31 6.09
N SER A 370 -5.69 22.01 5.55
CA SER A 370 -6.15 20.66 5.23
C SER A 370 -5.73 20.18 3.84
N TRP A 371 -5.58 18.86 3.70
CA TRP A 371 -5.49 18.18 2.41
C TRP A 371 -6.88 17.78 1.92
N TYR A 372 -7.07 17.71 0.60
CA TYR A 372 -8.35 17.39 -0.04
C TYR A 372 -8.20 16.26 -1.04
N ARG A 373 -9.19 15.39 -1.16
CA ARG A 373 -9.24 14.31 -2.16
C ARG A 373 -10.53 14.41 -2.96
N VAL A 374 -10.43 14.37 -4.28
CA VAL A 374 -11.62 14.25 -5.16
C VAL A 374 -12.08 12.79 -5.19
N VAL A 375 -13.35 12.55 -4.92
CA VAL A 375 -13.96 11.22 -4.88
C VAL A 375 -15.39 11.24 -5.44
N GLY A 376 -16.01 10.07 -5.61
CA GLY A 376 -17.43 9.97 -5.97
C GLY A 376 -17.75 10.53 -7.36
N ALA A 377 -18.90 11.19 -7.48
CA ALA A 377 -19.39 11.75 -8.75
C ALA A 377 -18.55 12.94 -9.24
N ALA A 378 -17.77 13.57 -8.35
CA ALA A 378 -16.77 14.56 -8.75
C ALA A 378 -15.61 13.94 -9.54
N GLY A 379 -15.38 12.63 -9.43
CA GLY A 379 -14.26 11.91 -10.05
C GLY A 379 -13.30 11.31 -9.03
N ASN A 380 -12.08 11.00 -9.46
CA ASN A 380 -11.03 10.43 -8.60
C ASN A 380 -9.76 11.30 -8.51
N ALA A 381 -9.74 12.40 -9.27
CA ALA A 381 -8.70 13.41 -9.29
C ALA A 381 -9.30 14.75 -9.74
N MET A 382 -8.53 15.83 -9.63
CA MET A 382 -8.86 17.08 -10.33
C MET A 382 -8.93 16.81 -11.85
N ALA A 383 -9.66 17.62 -12.62
CA ALA A 383 -9.53 17.57 -14.07
C ALA A 383 -8.10 17.95 -14.47
N ASP A 384 -7.48 17.22 -15.39
CA ASP A 384 -6.08 17.39 -15.82
C ASP A 384 -5.94 17.85 -17.28
N GLN A 385 -7.07 18.14 -17.91
CA GLN A 385 -7.18 18.71 -19.25
C GLN A 385 -8.00 20.00 -19.17
N CYS A 386 -7.82 20.88 -20.16
CA CYS A 386 -8.56 22.14 -20.21
C CYS A 386 -10.07 21.88 -20.14
N VAL A 387 -10.68 22.33 -19.05
CA VAL A 387 -12.14 22.32 -18.88
C VAL A 387 -12.68 23.69 -19.28
N GLN A 388 -13.66 23.72 -20.16
CA GLN A 388 -14.31 24.95 -20.61
C GLN A 388 -15.00 25.70 -19.46
N THR A 389 -15.23 27.00 -19.65
CA THR A 389 -16.01 27.81 -18.69
C THR A 389 -17.41 27.24 -18.47
N TRP A 390 -18.05 27.62 -17.36
CA TRP A 390 -19.40 27.17 -17.00
C TRP A 390 -19.50 25.65 -16.81
N ARG A 391 -18.52 25.07 -16.12
CA ARG A 391 -18.53 23.68 -15.63
C ARG A 391 -18.37 23.62 -14.12
N CYS A 392 -18.63 22.46 -13.53
CA CYS A 392 -18.49 22.22 -12.09
C CYS A 392 -19.34 23.20 -11.24
N GLN A 393 -20.51 23.57 -11.76
CA GLN A 393 -21.45 24.51 -11.15
C GLN A 393 -20.81 25.86 -10.80
N THR A 394 -19.70 26.22 -11.46
CA THR A 394 -18.98 27.49 -11.29
C THR A 394 -18.88 28.25 -12.61
N LEU A 395 -18.43 29.50 -12.57
CA LEU A 395 -18.22 30.33 -13.78
C LEU A 395 -16.80 30.14 -14.33
N GLY A 396 -15.83 30.28 -13.43
CA GLY A 396 -14.41 30.10 -13.65
C GLY A 396 -13.97 28.71 -13.23
N THR A 397 -13.78 27.86 -14.23
CA THR A 397 -13.62 26.42 -14.04
C THR A 397 -12.15 26.08 -13.82
N GLY A 398 -11.81 25.63 -12.61
CA GLY A 398 -10.46 25.28 -12.20
C GLY A 398 -10.08 23.83 -12.55
N TRP A 399 -8.97 23.65 -13.26
CA TRP A 399 -8.39 22.35 -13.61
C TRP A 399 -6.87 22.35 -13.38
N PHE A 400 -6.30 21.18 -13.09
CA PHE A 400 -4.89 21.00 -12.83
C PHE A 400 -4.09 21.08 -14.14
N ASN A 401 -3.28 22.12 -14.28
CA ASN A 401 -2.45 22.36 -15.45
C ASN A 401 -1.02 21.83 -15.20
N GLY A 402 -0.83 20.54 -15.45
CA GLY A 402 0.46 19.88 -15.31
C GLY A 402 0.34 18.36 -15.27
N THR A 403 1.47 17.68 -15.17
CA THR A 403 1.49 16.22 -15.01
C THR A 403 1.32 15.82 -13.55
N TYR A 404 0.49 14.82 -13.30
CA TYR A 404 0.34 14.27 -11.95
C TYR A 404 1.64 13.66 -11.42
N PRO A 405 1.97 13.87 -10.13
CA PRO A 405 3.19 13.32 -9.54
C PRO A 405 3.11 11.79 -9.42
N LYS A 406 4.25 11.13 -9.50
CA LYS A 406 4.39 9.72 -9.07
C LYS A 406 4.48 9.64 -7.54
N VAL A 407 4.31 8.44 -7.00
CA VAL A 407 4.47 8.18 -5.55
C VAL A 407 5.87 8.55 -5.07
N SER A 408 6.88 8.24 -5.89
CA SER A 408 8.28 8.60 -5.66
C SER A 408 8.44 10.09 -5.46
N ASP A 409 7.74 10.91 -6.26
CA ASP A 409 7.98 12.35 -6.34
C ASP A 409 7.68 13.07 -5.02
N GLY A 410 6.84 12.48 -4.17
CA GLY A 410 6.46 13.08 -2.90
C GLY A 410 5.48 14.25 -3.07
N ILE A 411 5.51 15.22 -2.16
CA ILE A 411 4.67 16.42 -2.28
C ILE A 411 5.26 17.33 -3.36
N GLN A 412 4.49 17.56 -4.43
CA GLN A 412 4.85 18.43 -5.53
C GLN A 412 4.07 19.74 -5.48
N ARG A 413 4.67 20.82 -5.99
CA ARG A 413 3.94 22.04 -6.33
C ARG A 413 3.28 21.85 -7.70
N GLY A 414 2.04 22.28 -7.85
CA GLY A 414 1.33 22.24 -9.13
C GLY A 414 0.48 23.49 -9.35
N ASN A 415 0.10 23.72 -10.59
CA ASN A 415 -0.69 24.87 -11.00
C ASN A 415 -2.12 24.44 -11.30
N VAL A 416 -3.08 25.19 -10.79
CA VAL A 416 -4.49 25.11 -11.21
C VAL A 416 -4.79 26.31 -12.09
N CYS A 417 -5.25 26.06 -13.31
CA CYS A 417 -5.71 27.07 -14.24
C CYS A 417 -7.23 27.22 -14.13
N PHE A 418 -7.69 28.47 -14.05
CA PHE A 418 -9.10 28.81 -14.13
C PHE A 418 -9.42 29.32 -15.54
N SER A 419 -10.32 28.59 -16.21
CA SER A 419 -10.82 28.98 -17.53
C SER A 419 -11.75 30.19 -17.41
N TRP A 420 -11.60 31.18 -18.29
CA TRP A 420 -12.46 32.37 -18.38
C TRP A 420 -12.45 32.94 -19.81
N ASN A 421 -13.54 33.55 -20.29
CA ASN A 421 -13.64 34.18 -21.62
C ASN A 421 -13.05 33.32 -22.77
N ARG A 422 -13.38 32.02 -22.81
CA ARG A 422 -12.89 31.03 -23.80
C ARG A 422 -11.37 30.79 -23.78
N LYS A 423 -10.64 31.31 -22.79
CA LYS A 423 -9.24 30.95 -22.54
C LYS A 423 -9.18 29.83 -21.49
N CYS A 424 -8.40 28.79 -21.79
CA CYS A 424 -8.18 27.64 -20.90
C CYS A 424 -7.45 28.00 -19.59
N CYS A 425 -6.63 29.05 -19.60
CA CYS A 425 -5.95 29.54 -18.41
C CYS A 425 -5.96 31.06 -18.42
N TYR A 426 -6.91 31.66 -17.71
CA TYR A 426 -6.99 33.10 -17.53
C TYR A 426 -6.32 33.53 -16.22
N LYS A 427 -6.45 32.70 -15.18
CA LYS A 427 -5.86 32.90 -13.85
C LYS A 427 -5.24 31.59 -13.38
N GLU A 428 -4.07 31.66 -12.77
CA GLU A 428 -3.41 30.52 -12.14
C GLU A 428 -3.50 30.60 -10.61
N SER A 429 -3.46 29.44 -9.98
CA SER A 429 -3.35 29.29 -8.53
C SER A 429 -2.40 28.14 -8.21
N ILE A 430 -1.44 28.38 -7.33
CA ILE A 430 -0.47 27.36 -6.91
C ILE A 430 -1.11 26.49 -5.83
N VAL A 431 -1.01 25.18 -6.00
CA VAL A 431 -1.42 24.16 -5.02
C VAL A 431 -0.26 23.24 -4.69
N ARG A 432 -0.40 22.44 -3.62
CA ARG A 432 0.47 21.26 -3.42
C ARG A 432 -0.32 20.01 -3.75
N ILE A 433 0.32 19.03 -4.34
CA ILE A 433 -0.28 17.75 -4.70
C ILE A 433 0.63 16.60 -4.28
N ARG A 434 0.03 15.53 -3.78
CA ARG A 434 0.75 14.31 -3.41
C ARG A 434 0.05 13.11 -4.02
N ASN A 435 0.84 12.23 -4.63
CA ASN A 435 0.37 10.90 -5.02
C ASN A 435 0.51 9.95 -3.81
N CYS A 436 -0.63 9.53 -3.27
CA CYS A 436 -0.77 8.59 -2.16
C CYS A 436 -0.91 7.15 -2.67
N SER A 437 -0.15 6.79 -3.70
CA SER A 437 -0.24 5.54 -4.45
C SER A 437 -1.51 5.36 -5.29
N SER A 438 -2.67 5.38 -4.65
CA SER A 438 -3.95 5.07 -5.31
C SER A 438 -4.88 6.25 -5.53
N PHE A 439 -4.49 7.43 -5.05
CA PHE A 439 -5.26 8.66 -5.20
C PHE A 439 -4.34 9.85 -5.00
N PHE A 440 -4.83 11.01 -5.42
CA PHE A 440 -4.14 12.27 -5.21
C PHE A 440 -4.80 13.04 -4.08
N VAL A 441 -3.97 13.63 -3.22
CA VAL A 441 -4.43 14.65 -2.27
C VAL A 441 -3.84 15.99 -2.66
N TYR A 442 -4.63 17.03 -2.43
CA TYR A 442 -4.35 18.41 -2.85
C TYR A 442 -4.43 19.33 -1.64
N LYS A 443 -3.41 20.16 -1.42
CA LYS A 443 -3.48 21.32 -0.53
C LYS A 443 -3.87 22.52 -1.37
N LEU A 444 -5.14 22.88 -1.31
CA LEU A 444 -5.78 23.85 -2.21
C LEU A 444 -5.63 25.28 -1.69
N ASN A 445 -5.49 26.24 -2.61
CA ASN A 445 -5.50 27.65 -2.27
C ASN A 445 -6.93 28.11 -2.01
N ASN A 446 -7.16 28.78 -0.89
CA ASN A 446 -8.48 29.26 -0.47
C ASN A 446 -8.79 30.68 -0.97
N ASP A 447 -7.82 31.39 -1.55
CA ASP A 447 -7.96 32.76 -2.05
C ASP A 447 -8.04 32.82 -3.59
N ILE A 448 -9.13 32.28 -4.15
CA ILE A 448 -9.31 32.20 -5.62
C ILE A 448 -10.38 33.14 -6.18
N GLY A 449 -11.19 33.80 -5.36
CA GLY A 449 -12.37 34.59 -5.76
C GLY A 449 -13.61 33.72 -6.01
N CYS A 450 -14.80 34.20 -5.64
CA CYS A 450 -16.00 33.34 -5.57
C CYS A 450 -16.56 32.85 -6.91
N VAL A 451 -16.13 33.43 -8.03
CA VAL A 451 -16.53 32.95 -9.36
C VAL A 451 -15.78 31.67 -9.77
N ASN A 452 -14.83 31.20 -8.95
CA ASN A 452 -13.95 30.08 -9.25
C ASN A 452 -14.18 28.87 -8.32
N ALA A 453 -14.04 27.66 -8.86
CA ALA A 453 -14.05 26.42 -8.10
C ALA A 453 -13.14 25.35 -8.70
N TYR A 454 -12.68 24.42 -7.86
CA TYR A 454 -11.85 23.29 -8.28
C TYR A 454 -12.73 22.14 -8.80
N CYS A 455 -12.46 21.72 -10.04
CA CYS A 455 -13.26 20.72 -10.75
C CYS A 455 -12.60 19.36 -10.72
N GLY A 456 -13.39 18.32 -10.50
CA GLY A 456 -12.95 16.95 -10.59
C GLY A 456 -13.12 16.37 -11.99
N ASN A 457 -12.43 15.26 -12.26
CA ASN A 457 -12.43 14.60 -13.58
C ASN A 457 -13.61 13.65 -13.82
N GLY A 458 -14.58 13.55 -12.89
CA GLY A 458 -15.66 12.57 -12.93
C GLY A 458 -16.56 12.73 -14.15
N GLN A 459 -16.92 11.62 -14.80
CA GLN A 459 -17.78 11.53 -15.98
C GLN A 459 -19.26 11.42 -15.65
#